data_AF-A0A6G4EFG3-F1
#
_entry.id   AF-A0A6G4EFG3-F1
#
_cell.length_a   1.000
_cell.length_b   1.000
_cell.length_c   1.000
_cell.angle_alpha   90.00
_cell.angle_beta   90.00
_cell.angle_gamma   90.00
#
_symmetry.space_group_name_H-M   'P 1'
#
loop_
_entity.id
_entity.type
_entity.pdbx_description
1 polymer ?
#
loop_
_entity_poly.entity_id
_entity_poly.type
_entity_poly.pdbx_seq_one_letter_code
_entity_poly.pdbx_strand_id
1 'polypeptide(L)'
;MMNKADKHKIICEELNKIYKVKNHDYGDSFGETYKKLGIISAVTRITDKVNRLQSLCIKDALVDESIKDTLIDLANYSIMTLIELEEEE
;
A
#
# COMPACT_ATOMS: atom_id res chain seq x y z
N MET A 1 14.89 -24.98 -1.99
CA MET A 1 13.68 -24.15 -1.76
C MET A 1 14.12 -22.84 -1.13
N MET A 2 13.60 -21.69 -1.58
CA MET A 2 13.86 -20.40 -0.93
C MET A 2 13.27 -20.37 0.48
N ASN A 3 13.99 -19.79 1.44
CA ASN A 3 13.50 -19.66 2.81
C ASN A 3 12.49 -18.48 2.91
N LYS A 4 11.83 -18.31 4.07
CA LYS A 4 10.83 -17.25 4.24
C LYS A 4 11.43 -15.84 4.18
N ALA A 5 12.65 -15.64 4.66
CA ALA A 5 13.33 -14.35 4.63
C ALA A 5 13.66 -13.93 3.18
N ASP A 6 14.11 -14.87 2.35
CA ASP A 6 14.35 -14.62 0.93
C ASP A 6 13.05 -14.21 0.23
N LYS A 7 11.93 -14.90 0.51
CA LYS A 7 10.62 -14.58 -0.07
C LYS A 7 10.15 -13.20 0.36
N HIS A 8 10.32 -12.86 1.63
CA HIS A 8 10.01 -11.53 2.15
C HIS A 8 10.82 -10.45 1.44
N LYS A 9 12.13 -10.65 1.25
CA LYS A 9 12.99 -9.72 0.51
C LYS A 9 12.47 -9.45 -0.91
N ILE A 10 12.10 -10.50 -1.65
CA ILE A 10 11.53 -10.33 -3.00
C ILE A 10 10.23 -9.51 -2.96
N ILE A 11 9.37 -9.73 -1.95
CA ILE A 11 8.14 -8.95 -1.80
C ILE A 11 8.46 -7.48 -1.52
N CYS A 12 9.46 -7.17 -0.69
CA CYS A 12 9.89 -5.78 -0.47
C CYS A 12 10.43 -5.12 -1.74
N GLU A 13 11.15 -5.87 -2.58
CA GLU A 13 11.60 -5.38 -3.89
C GLU A 13 10.42 -5.11 -4.83
N GLU A 14 9.41 -5.99 -4.85
CA GLU A 14 8.16 -5.82 -5.59
C GLU A 14 7.38 -4.58 -5.10
N LEU A 15 7.27 -4.38 -3.79
CA LEU A 15 6.64 -3.21 -3.17
C LEU A 15 7.29 -1.91 -3.66
N ASN A 16 8.62 -1.82 -3.58
CA ASN A 16 9.36 -0.63 -4.03
C ASN A 16 9.18 -0.36 -5.54
N LYS A 17 9.17 -1.42 -6.36
CA LYS A 17 8.93 -1.30 -7.80
C LYS A 17 7.53 -0.73 -8.08
N ILE A 18 6.51 -1.25 -7.41
CA ILE A 18 5.12 -0.80 -7.59
C ILE A 18 4.96 0.64 -7.12
N TYR A 19 5.56 1.02 -5.98
CA TYR A 19 5.59 2.40 -5.52
C TYR A 19 6.20 3.33 -6.59
N LYS A 20 7.35 2.99 -7.16
CA LYS A 20 8.01 3.80 -8.21
C LYS A 20 7.11 4.00 -9.44
N VAL A 21 6.44 2.94 -9.90
CA VAL A 21 5.52 3.03 -11.04
C VAL A 21 4.34 3.95 -10.70
N LYS A 22 3.67 3.73 -9.56
CA LYS A 22 2.54 4.56 -9.15
C LYS A 22 2.93 6.02 -8.92
N ASN A 23 4.07 6.27 -8.30
CA ASN A 23 4.57 7.63 -8.07
C ASN A 23 4.96 8.33 -9.37
N HIS A 24 5.47 7.61 -10.37
CA HIS A 24 5.69 8.17 -11.70
C HIS A 24 4.37 8.56 -12.38
N ASP A 25 3.34 7.71 -12.27
CA ASP A 25 2.07 7.91 -12.97
C ASP A 25 1.16 8.96 -12.31
N TYR A 26 1.21 9.08 -10.98
CA TYR A 26 0.32 9.95 -10.19
C TYR A 26 1.04 11.09 -9.45
N GLY A 27 2.37 11.17 -9.56
CA GLY A 27 3.18 12.06 -8.72
C GLY A 27 3.11 11.68 -7.24
N ASP A 28 3.59 12.58 -6.37
CA ASP A 28 3.52 12.43 -4.91
C ASP A 28 2.12 12.80 -4.35
N SER A 29 1.07 12.24 -4.96
CA SER A 29 -0.31 12.53 -4.57
C SER A 29 -0.60 12.11 -3.12
N PHE A 30 0.07 11.05 -2.64
CA PHE A 30 -0.05 10.61 -1.25
C PHE A 30 0.55 11.65 -0.29
N GLY A 31 1.81 12.04 -0.48
CA GLY A 31 2.47 13.02 0.39
C GLY A 31 1.78 14.38 0.35
N GLU A 32 1.33 14.84 -0.82
CA GLU A 32 0.53 16.06 -0.91
C GLU A 32 -0.79 16.01 -0.11
N THR A 33 -1.46 14.86 -0.09
CA THR A 33 -2.70 14.68 0.68
C THR A 33 -2.40 14.59 2.17
N TYR A 34 -1.32 13.90 2.52
CA TYR A 34 -0.83 13.79 3.89
C TYR A 34 -0.48 15.16 4.46
N LYS A 35 0.30 15.97 3.76
CA LYS A 35 0.66 17.34 4.17
C LYS A 35 -0.56 18.25 4.39
N LYS A 36 -1.67 18.00 3.70
CA LYS A 36 -2.93 18.78 3.82
C LYS A 36 -3.83 18.30 4.96
N LEU A 37 -3.91 16.99 5.19
CA LEU A 37 -4.93 16.35 6.05
C LEU A 37 -4.32 15.59 7.24
N GLY A 38 -3.01 15.53 7.32
CA GLY A 38 -2.23 14.73 8.28
C GLY A 38 -2.47 13.23 8.16
N ILE A 39 -2.12 12.54 9.24
CA ILE A 39 -2.24 11.08 9.43
C ILE A 39 -3.62 10.51 9.12
N ILE A 40 -4.69 11.31 9.23
CA ILE A 40 -6.05 10.87 8.91
C ILE A 40 -6.17 10.44 7.45
N SER A 41 -5.49 11.13 6.53
CA SER A 41 -5.50 10.73 5.11
C SER A 41 -4.93 9.33 4.90
N ALA A 42 -3.84 8.99 5.59
CA ALA A 42 -3.24 7.66 5.55
C ALA A 42 -4.19 6.60 6.13
N VAL A 43 -4.78 6.88 7.30
CA VAL A 43 -5.75 5.99 7.95
C VAL A 43 -6.94 5.70 7.03
N THR A 44 -7.46 6.72 6.32
CA THR A 44 -8.55 6.54 5.35
C THR A 44 -8.14 5.58 4.22
N ARG A 45 -6.98 5.80 3.59
CA ARG A 45 -6.51 4.94 2.48
C ARG A 45 -6.27 3.50 2.91
N ILE A 46 -5.70 3.29 4.10
CA ILE A 46 -5.51 1.96 4.67
C ILE A 46 -6.86 1.30 4.94
N THR A 47 -7.82 2.02 5.52
CA THR A 47 -9.17 1.53 5.82
C THR A 47 -9.89 1.10 4.55
N ASP A 48 -9.82 1.87 3.48
CA ASP A 48 -10.40 1.51 2.18
C ASP A 48 -9.86 0.17 1.66
N LYS A 49 -8.55 -0.05 1.78
CA LYS A 49 -7.91 -1.30 1.36
C LYS A 49 -8.24 -2.47 2.29
N VAL A 50 -8.40 -2.25 3.59
CA VAL A 50 -8.89 -3.29 4.52
C VAL A 50 -10.32 -3.70 4.18
N ASN A 51 -11.22 -2.73 3.96
CA ASN A 51 -12.61 -3.01 3.59
C ASN A 51 -12.70 -3.79 2.27
N ARG A 52 -11.82 -3.46 1.32
CA ARG A 52 -11.67 -4.22 0.09
C ARG A 52 -11.23 -5.66 0.36
N LEU A 53 -10.18 -5.86 1.16
CA LEU A 53 -9.68 -7.20 1.51
C LEU A 53 -10.79 -8.04 2.15
N GLN A 54 -11.55 -7.47 3.08
CA GLN A 54 -12.72 -8.13 3.67
C GLN A 54 -13.75 -8.52 2.60
N SER A 55 -14.05 -7.62 1.65
CA SER A 55 -14.98 -7.89 0.57
C SER A 55 -14.52 -9.04 -0.33
N LEU A 56 -13.22 -9.10 -0.67
CA LEU A 56 -12.61 -10.17 -1.46
C LEU A 56 -12.60 -11.52 -0.74
N CYS A 57 -12.54 -11.53 0.60
CA CYS A 57 -12.58 -12.77 1.38
C CYS A 57 -13.99 -13.35 1.55
N ILE A 58 -15.03 -12.53 1.44
CA ILE A 58 -16.44 -12.93 1.71
C ILE A 58 -17.19 -13.26 0.42
N LYS A 59 -16.85 -12.59 -0.69
CA LYS A 59 -17.49 -12.80 -2.00
C LYS A 59 -16.54 -13.53 -2.93
N ASP A 60 -17.04 -14.45 -3.76
CA ASP A 60 -16.39 -14.84 -5.02
C ASP A 60 -16.38 -13.59 -5.91
N ALA A 61 -15.39 -12.73 -5.68
CA ALA A 61 -15.41 -11.37 -6.20
C ALA A 61 -15.25 -11.38 -7.72
N LEU A 62 -16.26 -10.84 -8.42
CA LEU A 62 -16.24 -10.48 -9.84
C LEU A 62 -15.34 -9.25 -10.12
N VAL A 63 -14.32 -9.01 -9.30
CA VAL A 63 -13.48 -7.81 -9.37
C VAL A 63 -12.09 -8.24 -9.85
N ASP A 64 -11.55 -7.55 -10.86
CA ASP A 64 -10.28 -7.87 -11.54
C ASP A 64 -9.02 -7.77 -10.66
N GLU A 65 -9.15 -7.28 -9.42
CA GLU A 65 -8.01 -7.05 -8.53
C GLU A 65 -7.97 -8.08 -7.41
N SER A 66 -6.80 -8.68 -7.20
CA SER A 66 -6.64 -9.85 -6.34
C SER A 66 -6.40 -9.50 -4.86
N ILE A 67 -6.56 -10.50 -3.99
CA ILE A 67 -6.14 -10.42 -2.57
C ILE A 67 -4.65 -10.03 -2.47
N LYS A 68 -3.80 -10.56 -3.37
CA LYS A 68 -2.37 -10.25 -3.39
C LYS A 68 -2.14 -8.76 -3.64
N ASP A 69 -2.78 -8.18 -4.65
CA ASP A 69 -2.62 -6.76 -4.99
C ASP A 69 -3.10 -5.85 -3.85
N THR A 70 -4.19 -6.25 -3.19
CA THR A 70 -4.73 -5.52 -2.04
C THR A 70 -3.75 -5.52 -0.85
N LEU A 71 -3.09 -6.66 -0.58
CA LEU A 71 -2.09 -6.77 0.48
C LEU A 71 -0.82 -5.97 0.15
N ILE A 72 -0.41 -5.94 -1.12
CA ILE A 72 0.71 -5.11 -1.58
C ILE A 72 0.40 -3.63 -1.39
N ASP A 73 -0.81 -3.19 -1.75
CA ASP A 73 -1.25 -1.81 -1.55
C ASP A 73 -1.26 -1.42 -0.08
N LEU A 74 -1.76 -2.29 0.80
CA LEU A 74 -1.74 -2.07 2.26
C LEU A 74 -0.32 -1.85 2.76
N ALA A 75 0.61 -2.74 2.39
CA ALA A 75 2.01 -2.62 2.78
C ALA A 75 2.65 -1.32 2.27
N ASN A 76 2.38 -0.93 1.02
CA ASN A 76 2.88 0.34 0.47
C ASN A 76 2.28 1.55 1.16
N TYR A 77 0.98 1.56 1.50
CA TYR A 77 0.40 2.67 2.27
C TYR A 77 1.03 2.79 3.66
N SER A 78 1.29 1.68 4.34
CA SER A 78 2.00 1.72 5.63
C SER A 78 3.41 2.28 5.47
N ILE A 79 4.17 1.86 4.44
CA ILE A 79 5.53 2.37 4.19
C ILE A 79 5.51 3.86 3.84
N MET A 80 4.63 4.31 2.94
CA MET A 80 4.52 5.74 2.60
C MET A 80 4.14 6.59 3.82
N THR A 81 3.27 6.06 4.69
CA THR A 81 2.93 6.75 5.95
C THR A 81 4.14 6.91 6.88
N LEU A 82 4.98 5.88 6.98
CA LEU A 82 6.22 5.96 7.77
C LEU A 82 7.18 7.01 7.21
N ILE A 83 7.31 7.10 5.88
CA ILE A 83 8.15 8.12 5.23
C ILE A 83 7.66 9.52 5.61
N GLU A 84 6.36 9.80 5.52
CA GLU A 84 5.83 11.12 5.89
C GLU A 84 5.96 11.43 7.39
N LEU A 85 5.81 10.42 8.27
CA LEU A 85 6.04 10.58 9.70
C LEU A 85 7.52 10.92 10.00
N GLU A 86 8.46 10.28 9.31
CA GLU A 86 9.90 10.58 9.43
C GLU A 86 10.25 11.98 8.87
N GLU A 87 9.48 12.52 7.91
CA GLU A 87 9.66 13.90 7.43
C GLU A 87 9.10 14.97 8.39
N GLU A 88 8.18 14.60 9.29
CA GLU A 88 7.59 15.50 10.30
C GLU A 88 8.45 15.66 11.57
N GLU A 89 9.38 14.73 11.83
CA GLU A 89 10.31 14.73 12.98
C GLU A 89 11.58 15.58 12.73
#